data_AF-A0A2U2YXT5-F1
#
_entry.id   AF-A0A2U2YXT5-F1
#
_cell.length_a   1.000
_cell.length_b   1.000
_cell.length_c   1.000
_cell.angle_alpha   90.00
_cell.angle_beta   90.00
_cell.angle_gamma   90.00
#
_symmetry.space_group_name_H-M   'P 1'
#
loop_
_entity.id
_entity.type
_entity.pdbx_description
1 polymer ?
#
loop_
_entity_poly.entity_id
_entity_poly.type
_entity_poly.pdbx_seq_one_letter_code
_entity_poly.pdbx_strand_id
1 'polypeptide(L)'
;MEHRLFSHISMNWRGRPLTSHEVMVQSIAATTTRTGLKVRAELDTGTYDTGVKVTDAEIDMLPMARHRFHGDWNYTLHPAHPHPGQNRHKTTGRTGSATAPAPGRPDPASLGDPELTGMTVEQLNLLITELIPALEEQRERFRSRQRGGERLRARGAGAKDKLSAPGRILATVLYRRKLGTHELLAGLFGVTRSTLSRAVQEVQPLLAKHGQAIRPSTARFRTPADVAAFLAAEPGRPESKPAC
;
A
#
# COMPACT_ATOMS: atom_id res chain seq x y z
N MET A 1 -10.72 10.55 7.31
CA MET A 1 -11.61 11.68 6.93
C MET A 1 -12.93 11.12 6.43
N GLU A 2 -14.07 11.62 6.91
CA GLU A 2 -15.39 11.04 6.61
C GLU A 2 -15.99 11.67 5.33
N HIS A 3 -15.90 10.99 4.18
CA HIS A 3 -16.36 11.53 2.90
C HIS A 3 -17.89 11.71 2.80
N ARG A 4 -18.67 11.05 3.65
CA ARG A 4 -20.13 11.17 3.69
C ARG A 4 -20.60 12.46 4.36
N LEU A 5 -19.75 13.10 5.16
CA LEU A 5 -20.04 14.36 5.84
C LEU A 5 -20.10 15.53 4.85
N PHE A 6 -19.11 15.63 3.96
CA PHE A 6 -18.94 16.79 3.09
C PHE A 6 -20.08 17.00 2.11
N SER A 7 -20.70 15.94 1.57
CA SER A 7 -21.86 16.08 0.68
C SER A 7 -23.05 16.74 1.39
N HIS A 8 -23.28 16.41 2.66
CA HIS A 8 -24.36 16.99 3.46
C HIS A 8 -24.08 18.44 3.84
N ILE A 9 -22.83 18.77 4.17
CA ILE A 9 -22.41 20.16 4.40
C ILE A 9 -22.65 20.99 3.14
N SER A 10 -22.21 20.51 1.97
CA SER A 10 -22.39 21.22 0.70
C SER A 10 -23.87 21.43 0.34
N MET A 11 -24.73 20.45 0.63
CA MET A 11 -26.19 20.62 0.47
C MET A 11 -26.75 21.69 1.39
N ASN A 12 -26.27 21.75 2.65
CA ASN A 12 -26.72 22.75 3.63
C ASN A 12 -26.28 24.18 3.28
N TRP A 13 -25.21 24.31 2.49
CA TRP A 13 -24.69 25.59 2.00
C TRP A 13 -25.38 26.10 0.74
N ARG A 14 -26.22 25.29 0.09
CA ARG A 14 -26.84 25.66 -1.20
C ARG A 14 -27.69 26.94 -1.04
N GLY A 15 -27.31 27.98 -1.79
CA GLY A 15 -28.03 29.26 -1.78
C GLY A 15 -27.74 30.16 -0.58
N ARG A 16 -26.77 29.79 0.28
CA ARG A 16 -26.33 30.62 1.41
C ARG A 16 -24.97 31.27 1.10
N PRO A 17 -24.88 32.60 1.03
CA PRO A 17 -23.60 33.26 0.84
C PRO A 17 -22.74 33.12 2.11
N LEU A 18 -21.51 32.59 1.96
CA LEU A 18 -20.57 32.35 3.06
C LEU A 18 -19.75 33.62 3.35
N THR A 19 -20.40 34.63 3.92
CA THR A 19 -19.82 35.99 4.06
C THR A 19 -18.92 36.17 5.29
N SER A 20 -18.96 35.26 6.25
CA SER A 20 -18.14 35.32 7.47
C SER A 20 -17.77 33.94 8.01
N HIS A 21 -16.73 33.88 8.85
CA HIS A 21 -16.35 32.66 9.56
C HIS A 21 -17.50 32.11 10.42
N GLU A 22 -18.26 33.00 11.06
CA GLU A 22 -19.43 32.63 11.86
C GLU A 22 -20.52 31.96 11.01
N VAL A 23 -20.86 32.54 9.85
CA VAL A 23 -21.83 31.95 8.92
C VAL A 23 -21.36 30.59 8.42
N MET A 24 -20.06 30.42 8.16
CA MET A 24 -19.50 29.12 7.78
C MET A 24 -19.63 28.09 8.90
N VAL A 25 -19.17 28.41 10.12
CA VAL A 25 -19.22 27.49 11.28
C VAL A 25 -20.66 27.08 11.60
N GLN A 26 -21.59 28.05 11.67
CA GLN A 26 -23.01 27.77 11.91
C GLN A 26 -23.61 26.91 10.80
N SER A 27 -23.26 27.15 9.54
CA SER A 27 -23.78 26.37 8.41
C SER A 27 -23.26 24.93 8.39
N ILE A 28 -22.01 24.70 8.82
CA ILE A 28 -21.46 23.35 9.01
C ILE A 28 -22.15 22.66 10.18
N ALA A 29 -22.21 23.30 11.35
CA ALA A 29 -22.80 22.73 12.57
C ALA A 29 -24.29 22.41 12.43
N ALA A 30 -25.02 23.17 11.59
CA ALA A 30 -26.42 22.90 11.27
C ALA A 30 -26.63 21.63 10.42
N THR A 31 -25.56 20.98 9.95
CA THR A 31 -25.67 19.78 9.11
C THR A 31 -26.16 18.61 9.94
N THR A 32 -27.36 18.14 9.62
CA THR A 32 -27.95 16.93 10.20
C THR A 32 -28.52 16.03 9.10
N THR A 33 -28.60 14.73 9.35
CA THR A 33 -29.16 13.78 8.37
C THR A 33 -30.26 12.94 9.01
N ARG A 34 -31.17 12.39 8.19
CA ARG A 34 -32.22 11.47 8.65
C ARG A 34 -31.67 10.25 9.39
N THR A 35 -30.45 9.80 9.08
CA THR A 35 -29.78 8.67 9.73
C THR A 35 -29.05 9.06 11.02
N GLY A 36 -29.21 10.29 11.50
CA GLY A 36 -28.74 10.72 12.82
C GLY A 36 -27.35 11.34 12.87
N LEU A 37 -26.69 11.60 11.73
CA LEU A 37 -25.44 12.37 11.72
C LEU A 37 -25.67 13.76 12.32
N LYS A 38 -24.84 14.15 13.29
CA LYS A 38 -24.76 15.50 13.85
C LYS A 38 -23.34 16.01 13.74
N VAL A 39 -23.17 17.26 13.33
CA VAL A 39 -21.86 17.85 13.08
C VAL A 39 -21.59 18.92 14.12
N ARG A 40 -20.44 18.84 14.77
CA ARG A 40 -19.90 19.92 15.60
C ARG A 40 -18.81 20.62 14.80
N ALA A 41 -18.90 21.94 14.70
CA ALA A 41 -17.91 22.77 14.05
C ALA A 41 -17.54 23.92 14.96
N GLU A 42 -16.26 24.26 15.00
CA GLU A 42 -15.70 25.33 15.82
C GLU A 42 -14.67 26.09 14.99
N LEU A 43 -14.54 27.38 15.26
CA LEU A 43 -13.48 28.17 14.66
C LEU A 43 -12.19 27.93 15.44
N ASP A 44 -11.20 27.35 14.77
CA ASP A 44 -9.85 27.26 15.30
C ASP A 44 -9.11 28.57 15.02
N THR A 45 -8.74 29.28 16.09
CA THR A 45 -7.96 30.53 16.03
C THR A 45 -6.46 30.29 16.24
N GLY A 46 -6.03 29.03 16.28
CA GLY A 46 -4.64 28.64 16.34
C GLY A 46 -3.85 29.25 15.18
N THR A 47 -2.66 29.75 15.49
CA THR A 47 -1.71 30.17 14.47
C THR A 47 -0.83 28.98 14.12
N TYR A 48 -0.85 28.59 12.85
CA TYR A 48 -0.08 27.48 12.33
C TYR A 48 0.97 27.98 11.36
N ASP A 49 2.22 27.58 11.57
CA ASP A 49 3.30 27.88 10.64
C ASP A 49 3.01 27.23 9.29
N THR A 50 3.08 28.03 8.23
CA THR A 50 2.89 27.55 6.86
C THR A 50 4.21 27.02 6.30
N GLY A 51 4.13 26.05 5.39
CA GLY A 51 5.33 25.48 4.74
C GLY A 51 6.16 24.52 5.60
N VAL A 52 5.62 24.08 6.76
CA VAL A 52 6.22 23.01 7.56
C VAL A 52 6.30 21.74 6.71
N LYS A 53 7.53 21.29 6.42
CA LYS A 53 7.77 20.03 5.71
C LYS A 53 7.77 18.90 6.72
N VAL A 54 6.66 18.17 6.78
CA VAL A 54 6.61 16.91 7.52
C VAL A 54 7.27 15.83 6.67
N THR A 55 8.28 15.18 7.23
CA THR A 55 8.96 14.07 6.58
C THR A 55 8.10 12.81 6.58
N ASP A 56 8.33 11.90 5.63
CA ASP A 56 7.62 10.62 5.61
C ASP A 56 7.83 9.84 6.92
N ALA A 57 9.02 9.95 7.51
CA ALA A 57 9.35 9.32 8.80
C ALA A 57 8.52 9.86 9.97
N GLU A 58 8.26 11.17 10.02
CA GLU A 58 7.43 11.78 11.07
C GLU A 58 5.95 11.36 10.93
N ILE A 59 5.44 11.25 9.70
CA ILE A 59 4.10 10.70 9.46
C ILE A 59 4.02 9.22 9.87
N ASP A 60 5.08 8.45 9.61
CA ASP A 60 5.13 7.02 9.95
C ASP A 60 5.21 6.76 11.46
N MET A 61 5.66 7.75 12.26
CA MET A 61 5.62 7.67 13.72
C MET A 61 4.21 7.85 14.30
N LEU A 62 3.25 8.35 13.51
CA LEU A 62 1.88 8.51 13.99
C LEU A 62 1.23 7.13 14.19
N PRO A 63 0.54 6.90 15.32
CA PRO A 63 -0.22 5.67 15.59
C PRO A 63 -1.48 5.62 14.70
N MET A 64 -1.29 5.37 13.40
CA MET A 64 -2.32 5.49 12.36
C MET A 64 -2.66 4.13 11.74
N ALA A 65 -3.92 3.74 11.79
CA ALA A 65 -4.46 2.58 11.06
C ALA A 65 -5.14 3.05 9.77
N ARG A 66 -4.64 2.63 8.60
CA ARG A 66 -5.24 2.97 7.30
C ARG A 66 -6.39 2.02 6.95
N HIS A 67 -7.49 2.57 6.46
CA HIS A 67 -8.66 1.80 6.08
C HIS A 67 -8.51 1.19 4.68
N ARG A 68 -9.25 0.12 4.42
CA ARG A 68 -9.21 -0.60 3.13
C ARG A 68 -9.64 0.26 1.94
N PHE A 69 -10.68 1.07 2.16
CA PHE A 69 -11.19 2.01 1.17
C PHE A 69 -10.50 3.36 1.32
N HIS A 70 -9.71 3.74 0.31
CA HIS A 70 -8.93 4.98 0.25
C HIS A 70 -8.07 5.24 1.50
N GLY A 71 -7.24 4.27 1.91
CA GLY A 71 -6.41 4.36 3.12
C GLY A 71 -5.44 5.55 3.18
N ASP A 72 -5.10 6.12 2.02
CA ASP A 72 -4.34 7.37 1.90
C ASP A 72 -5.07 8.57 2.54
N TRP A 73 -6.40 8.54 2.60
CA TRP A 73 -7.29 9.63 3.04
C TRP A 73 -8.16 9.20 4.23
N ASN A 74 -8.41 7.89 4.33
CA ASN A 74 -9.25 7.28 5.32
C ASN A 74 -8.39 6.45 6.28
N TYR A 75 -8.17 7.00 7.46
CA TYR A 75 -7.35 6.40 8.50
C TYR A 75 -7.91 6.77 9.88
N THR A 76 -7.61 5.93 10.86
CA THR A 76 -7.90 6.13 12.27
C THR A 76 -6.59 6.44 12.99
N LEU A 77 -6.51 7.59 13.65
CA LEU A 77 -5.42 7.90 14.57
C LEU A 77 -5.80 7.40 15.96
N HIS A 78 -4.94 6.59 16.55
CA HIS A 78 -5.09 6.13 17.93
C HIS A 78 -4.39 7.12 18.86
N PRO A 79 -4.96 7.46 20.02
CA PRO A 79 -4.25 8.30 20.98
C PRO A 79 -3.00 7.57 21.48
N ALA A 80 -1.82 8.09 21.14
CA ALA A 80 -0.59 7.77 21.85
C ALA A 80 -0.43 8.79 22.98
N HIS A 81 -0.30 8.33 24.22
CA HIS A 81 0.08 9.22 25.31
C HIS A 81 1.43 9.88 24.99
N PRO A 82 1.57 11.21 25.14
CA PRO A 82 2.80 11.90 24.81
C PRO A 82 3.90 11.47 25.79
N HIS A 83 4.98 10.90 25.26
CA HIS A 83 6.25 10.87 25.96
C HIS A 83 6.84 12.29 25.93
N PRO A 84 7.12 12.92 27.09
CA PRO A 84 7.78 14.21 27.10
C PRO A 84 9.26 14.02 26.72
N GLY A 85 9.64 14.68 25.64
CA GLY A 85 11.02 14.98 25.31
C GLY A 85 11.57 14.16 24.15
N GLN A 86 11.76 14.82 23.00
CA GLN A 86 13.01 14.71 22.26
C GLN A 86 13.15 15.84 21.24
N ASN A 87 13.77 16.91 21.70
CA ASN A 87 14.52 17.82 20.88
C ASN A 87 15.93 17.22 20.77
N ARG A 88 16.40 16.76 19.60
CA ARG A 88 17.85 16.61 19.34
C ARG A 88 18.22 16.41 17.87
N HIS A 89 19.15 17.26 17.47
CA HIS A 89 19.83 17.33 16.18
C HIS A 89 20.62 16.06 15.82
N LYS A 90 20.77 15.88 14.49
CA LYS A 90 21.66 14.98 13.72
C LYS A 90 22.92 14.50 14.45
N THR A 91 23.30 13.24 14.21
CA THR A 91 24.63 12.88 13.67
C THR A 91 24.56 11.56 12.89
N THR A 92 25.29 11.57 11.79
CA THR A 92 25.54 10.53 10.78
C THR A 92 26.21 9.25 11.31
N GLY A 93 25.89 8.11 10.71
CA GLY A 93 26.70 6.89 10.85
C GLY A 93 26.16 5.74 9.98
N ARG A 94 26.91 5.41 8.93
CA ARG A 94 26.61 4.35 7.94
C ARG A 94 27.55 3.17 8.17
N THR A 95 27.01 2.00 8.49
CA THR A 95 27.52 0.62 8.30
C THR A 95 26.42 -0.28 8.88
N GLY A 96 25.89 -1.34 8.26
CA GLY A 96 26.49 -2.38 7.46
C GLY A 96 26.19 -3.72 8.16
N SER A 97 25.47 -4.62 7.48
CA SER A 97 25.33 -6.07 7.71
C SER A 97 24.09 -6.64 8.44
N ALA A 98 23.61 -7.72 7.81
CA ALA A 98 22.87 -8.88 8.33
C ALA A 98 21.49 -8.64 8.97
N THR A 99 20.45 -8.59 8.13
CA THR A 99 19.05 -8.67 8.57
C THR A 99 18.70 -10.09 9.02
N ALA A 100 18.75 -10.30 10.33
CA ALA A 100 17.89 -11.27 11.01
C ALA A 100 16.41 -10.95 10.68
N PRO A 101 15.51 -11.95 10.62
CA PRO A 101 14.12 -11.71 10.22
C PRO A 101 13.44 -10.77 11.21
N ALA A 102 13.04 -9.59 10.73
CA ALA A 102 12.31 -8.62 11.54
C ALA A 102 10.95 -9.22 11.97
N PRO A 103 10.56 -9.09 13.24
CA PRO A 103 9.23 -9.49 13.70
C PRO A 103 8.17 -8.66 12.98
N GLY A 104 7.15 -9.31 12.42
CA GLY A 104 6.04 -8.65 11.70
C GLY A 104 6.06 -8.77 10.18
N ARG A 105 6.95 -9.59 9.59
CA ARG A 105 6.86 -9.93 8.16
C ARG A 105 5.70 -10.91 7.92
N PRO A 106 4.74 -10.59 7.03
CA PRO A 106 3.67 -11.52 6.69
C PRO A 106 4.22 -12.79 6.04
N ASP A 107 3.56 -13.92 6.26
CA ASP A 107 3.89 -15.19 5.60
C ASP A 107 3.86 -14.97 4.07
N PRO A 108 4.91 -15.40 3.33
CA PRO A 108 4.91 -15.38 1.87
C PRO A 108 3.64 -15.96 1.22
N ALA A 109 3.00 -16.95 1.86
CA ALA A 109 1.75 -17.54 1.37
C ALA A 109 0.58 -16.53 1.41
N SER A 110 0.54 -15.67 2.43
CA SER A 110 -0.51 -14.65 2.59
C SER A 110 -0.40 -13.50 1.58
N LEU A 111 0.73 -13.37 0.87
CA LEU A 111 0.88 -12.35 -0.18
C LEU A 111 0.04 -12.66 -1.44
N GLY A 112 -0.44 -13.88 -1.59
CA GLY A 112 -1.36 -14.29 -2.66
C GLY A 112 -2.82 -13.91 -2.42
N ASP A 113 -3.12 -13.22 -1.31
CA ASP A 113 -4.48 -12.86 -0.93
C ASP A 113 -5.21 -12.06 -2.04
N PRO A 114 -6.49 -12.39 -2.34
CA PRO A 114 -7.28 -11.66 -3.33
C PRO A 114 -7.41 -10.16 -3.10
N GLU A 115 -7.37 -9.69 -1.85
CA GLU A 115 -7.44 -8.26 -1.55
C GLU A 115 -6.17 -7.51 -1.97
N LEU A 116 -5.01 -8.17 -1.82
CA LEU A 116 -3.73 -7.64 -2.25
C LEU A 116 -3.60 -7.71 -3.77
N THR A 117 -3.87 -8.87 -4.36
CA THR A 117 -3.64 -9.13 -5.79
C THR A 117 -4.74 -8.59 -6.69
N GLY A 118 -5.96 -8.40 -6.16
CA GLY A 118 -7.14 -7.98 -6.91
C GLY A 118 -7.72 -9.05 -7.84
N MET A 119 -7.34 -10.31 -7.64
CA MET A 119 -7.78 -11.47 -8.42
C MET A 119 -7.97 -12.69 -7.50
N THR A 120 -8.75 -13.68 -7.91
CA THR A 120 -8.91 -14.89 -7.08
C THR A 120 -7.61 -15.68 -7.00
N VAL A 121 -7.46 -16.52 -5.97
CA VAL A 121 -6.30 -17.42 -5.83
C VAL A 121 -6.15 -18.32 -7.06
N GLU A 122 -7.26 -18.79 -7.63
CA GLU A 122 -7.28 -19.57 -8.87
C GLU A 122 -6.79 -18.78 -10.08
N GLN A 123 -7.28 -17.55 -10.26
CA GLN A 123 -6.83 -16.66 -11.34
C GLN A 123 -5.34 -16.35 -11.23
N LEU A 124 -4.84 -16.13 -10.00
CA LEU A 124 -3.42 -15.94 -9.73
C LEU A 124 -2.61 -17.20 -10.09
N ASN A 125 -3.08 -18.38 -9.70
CA ASN A 125 -2.41 -19.64 -9.99
C ASN A 125 -2.38 -19.96 -11.49
N LEU A 126 -3.47 -19.68 -12.21
CA LEU A 126 -3.53 -19.80 -13.67
C LEU A 126 -2.53 -18.85 -14.33
N LEU A 127 -2.54 -17.57 -13.93
CA LEU A 127 -1.59 -16.58 -14.42
C LEU A 127 -0.13 -16.99 -14.18
N ILE A 128 0.17 -17.49 -12.97
CA ILE A 128 1.50 -18.00 -12.63
C ILE A 128 1.88 -19.16 -13.56
N THR A 129 0.98 -20.14 -13.72
CA THR A 129 1.21 -21.34 -14.55
C THR A 129 1.46 -20.97 -16.01
N GLU A 130 0.70 -20.03 -16.55
CA GLU A 130 0.81 -19.59 -17.95
C GLU A 130 2.06 -18.74 -18.21
N LEU A 131 2.48 -17.90 -17.25
CA LEU A 131 3.63 -17.01 -17.44
C LEU A 131 4.98 -17.65 -17.11
N ILE A 132 5.03 -18.71 -16.30
CA ILE A 132 6.29 -19.39 -15.94
C ILE A 132 7.10 -19.79 -17.18
N PRO A 133 6.55 -20.52 -18.17
CA PRO A 133 7.34 -20.98 -19.32
C PRO A 133 7.97 -19.81 -20.10
N ALA A 134 7.19 -18.77 -20.37
CA ALA A 134 7.65 -17.58 -21.09
C ALA A 134 8.71 -16.81 -20.31
N LEU A 135 8.56 -16.70 -18.98
CA LEU A 135 9.53 -16.05 -18.11
C LEU A 135 10.84 -16.82 -18.07
N GLU A 136 10.79 -18.14 -17.94
CA GLU A 136 11.98 -18.98 -17.91
C GLU A 136 12.73 -18.95 -19.25
N GLU A 137 12.01 -18.94 -20.37
CA GLU A 137 12.59 -18.78 -21.70
C GLU A 137 13.28 -17.42 -21.86
N GLN A 138 12.62 -16.31 -21.50
CA GLN A 138 13.21 -14.96 -21.56
C GLN A 138 14.50 -14.88 -20.73
N ARG A 139 14.51 -15.49 -19.55
CA ARG A 139 15.66 -15.51 -18.65
C ARG A 139 16.79 -16.37 -19.19
N GLU A 140 16.47 -17.52 -19.79
CA GLU A 140 17.49 -18.36 -20.41
C GLU A 140 18.10 -17.68 -21.65
N ARG A 141 17.30 -16.97 -22.45
CA ARG A 141 17.80 -16.13 -23.55
C ARG A 141 18.78 -15.06 -23.05
N PHE A 142 18.46 -14.37 -21.96
CA PHE A 142 19.36 -13.37 -21.37
C PHE A 142 20.66 -14.00 -20.86
N ARG A 143 20.58 -15.14 -20.15
CA ARG A 143 21.76 -15.86 -19.67
C ARG A 143 22.61 -16.43 -20.80
N SER A 144 21.99 -16.93 -21.86
CA SER A 144 22.67 -17.43 -23.06
C SER A 144 23.46 -16.30 -23.74
N ARG A 145 22.85 -15.13 -23.93
CA ARG A 145 23.53 -13.93 -24.45
C ARG A 145 24.71 -13.50 -23.58
N GLN A 146 24.56 -13.52 -22.25
CA GLN A 146 25.67 -13.16 -21.34
C GLN A 146 26.79 -14.20 -21.32
N ARG A 147 26.47 -15.49 -21.46
CA ARG A 147 27.47 -16.57 -21.52
C ARG A 147 28.13 -16.71 -22.89
N GLY A 148 27.50 -16.20 -23.95
CA GLY A 148 27.99 -16.31 -25.33
C GLY A 148 27.81 -17.70 -25.94
N GLY A 149 26.91 -18.53 -25.40
CA GLY A 149 26.74 -19.90 -25.90
C GLY A 149 25.76 -20.76 -25.09
N GLU A 150 25.65 -22.02 -25.53
CA GLU A 150 24.77 -23.02 -24.93
C GLU A 150 25.15 -23.38 -23.50
N ARG A 151 24.20 -24.02 -22.83
CA ARG A 151 24.27 -24.25 -21.39
C ARG A 151 25.06 -25.52 -21.08
N LEU A 152 26.14 -25.37 -20.32
CA LEU A 152 27.07 -26.48 -19.98
C LEU A 152 26.63 -27.39 -18.81
N ARG A 153 25.56 -27.05 -18.07
CA ARG A 153 25.09 -27.82 -16.89
C ARG A 153 23.61 -28.16 -17.02
N ALA A 154 23.09 -29.19 -16.34
CA ALA A 154 21.67 -29.56 -16.33
C ALA A 154 20.77 -28.54 -15.60
N ARG A 155 19.50 -28.37 -15.99
CA ARG A 155 18.60 -27.28 -15.53
C ARG A 155 18.47 -27.29 -14.01
N GLY A 156 18.70 -26.13 -13.37
CA GLY A 156 18.70 -26.02 -11.91
C GLY A 156 20.03 -26.32 -11.20
N ALA A 157 21.08 -26.79 -11.89
CA ALA A 157 22.40 -27.08 -11.31
C ALA A 157 23.28 -25.83 -11.02
N GLY A 158 22.64 -24.68 -10.79
CA GLY A 158 23.28 -23.39 -10.48
C GLY A 158 22.75 -22.79 -9.19
N ALA A 159 23.28 -21.62 -8.79
CA ALA A 159 22.77 -20.89 -7.64
C ALA A 159 21.26 -20.65 -7.78
N LYS A 160 20.51 -21.02 -6.73
CA LYS A 160 19.05 -20.79 -6.69
C LYS A 160 18.79 -19.29 -6.69
N ASP A 161 17.77 -18.87 -7.44
CA ASP A 161 17.36 -17.48 -7.44
C ASP A 161 16.80 -17.09 -6.07
N LYS A 162 17.18 -15.92 -5.56
CA LYS A 162 16.62 -15.35 -4.32
C LYS A 162 15.12 -15.04 -4.42
N LEU A 163 14.60 -14.91 -5.64
CA LEU A 163 13.17 -14.74 -5.94
C LEU A 163 12.77 -15.77 -7.00
N SER A 164 11.91 -16.71 -6.61
CA SER A 164 11.38 -17.77 -7.47
C SER A 164 10.53 -17.21 -8.62
N ALA A 165 10.32 -17.98 -9.69
CA ALA A 165 9.48 -17.54 -10.82
C ALA A 165 8.05 -17.15 -10.38
N PRO A 166 7.33 -17.94 -9.55
CA PRO A 166 6.05 -17.52 -8.98
C PRO A 166 6.17 -16.21 -8.17
N GLY A 167 7.22 -16.09 -7.35
CA GLY A 167 7.47 -14.91 -6.54
C GLY A 167 7.73 -13.64 -7.37
N ARG A 168 8.38 -13.75 -8.53
CA ARG A 168 8.58 -12.62 -9.47
C ARG A 168 7.27 -12.15 -10.07
N ILE A 169 6.40 -13.09 -10.43
CA ILE A 169 5.08 -12.80 -11.00
C ILE A 169 4.23 -12.10 -9.94
N LEU A 170 4.12 -12.69 -8.74
CA LEU A 170 3.38 -12.12 -7.62
C LEU A 170 3.91 -10.72 -7.25
N ALA A 171 5.22 -10.56 -7.10
CA ALA A 171 5.83 -9.26 -6.83
C ALA A 171 5.46 -8.18 -7.86
N THR A 172 5.41 -8.57 -9.14
CA THR A 172 5.04 -7.65 -10.23
C THR A 172 3.55 -7.34 -10.23
N VAL A 173 2.69 -8.29 -9.87
CA VAL A 173 1.25 -8.08 -9.66
C VAL A 173 1.03 -7.06 -8.53
N LEU A 174 1.67 -7.25 -7.37
CA LEU A 174 1.59 -6.32 -6.24
C LEU A 174 2.14 -4.93 -6.58
N TYR A 175 3.18 -4.86 -7.40
CA TYR A 175 3.69 -3.60 -7.94
C TYR A 175 2.67 -2.90 -8.86
N ARG A 176 2.02 -3.63 -9.77
CA ARG A 176 0.95 -3.09 -10.64
C ARG A 176 -0.28 -2.64 -9.83
N ARG A 177 -0.55 -3.30 -8.70
CA ARG A 177 -1.57 -2.90 -7.72
C ARG A 177 -1.24 -1.60 -6.98
N LYS A 178 -0.02 -1.04 -7.13
CA LYS A 178 0.44 0.19 -6.47
C LYS A 178 0.33 0.14 -4.93
N LEU A 179 0.57 -1.04 -4.34
CA LEU A 179 0.42 -1.26 -2.90
C LEU A 179 1.49 -0.57 -2.05
N GLY A 180 2.60 -0.14 -2.63
CA GLY A 180 3.65 0.56 -1.90
C GLY A 180 4.92 0.73 -2.72
N THR A 181 5.99 1.15 -2.06
CA THR A 181 7.28 1.39 -2.71
C THR A 181 7.98 0.09 -3.12
N HIS A 182 8.96 0.19 -4.02
CA HIS A 182 9.81 -0.96 -4.35
C HIS A 182 10.57 -1.49 -3.13
N GLU A 183 10.87 -0.63 -2.16
CA GLU A 183 11.58 -1.03 -0.94
C GLU A 183 10.70 -1.86 -0.03
N LEU A 184 9.44 -1.45 0.16
CA LEU A 184 8.46 -2.24 0.88
C LEU A 184 8.26 -3.61 0.22
N LEU A 185 7.95 -3.62 -1.09
CA LEU A 185 7.71 -4.87 -1.81
C LEU A 185 8.94 -5.79 -1.75
N ALA A 186 10.15 -5.24 -1.91
CA ALA A 186 11.37 -6.02 -1.77
C ALA A 186 11.51 -6.62 -0.35
N GLY A 187 11.17 -5.86 0.69
CA GLY A 187 11.09 -6.33 2.08
C GLY A 187 10.11 -7.49 2.27
N LEU A 188 8.92 -7.43 1.67
CA LEU A 188 7.91 -8.50 1.73
C LEU A 188 8.44 -9.83 1.15
N PHE A 189 9.21 -9.75 0.06
CA PHE A 189 9.84 -10.92 -0.57
C PHE A 189 11.21 -11.25 0.02
N GLY A 190 11.77 -10.44 0.93
CA GLY A 190 13.06 -10.71 1.56
C GLY A 190 14.21 -10.60 0.58
N VAL A 191 14.05 -9.77 -0.44
CA VAL A 191 15.03 -9.53 -1.50
C VAL A 191 15.45 -8.07 -1.49
N THR A 192 16.47 -7.73 -2.27
CA THR A 192 16.88 -6.33 -2.41
C THR A 192 15.94 -5.59 -3.36
N ARG A 193 15.88 -4.25 -3.20
CA ARG A 193 15.16 -3.35 -4.13
C ARG A 193 15.56 -3.59 -5.59
N SER A 194 16.85 -3.84 -5.85
CA SER A 194 17.36 -4.10 -7.21
C SER A 194 16.91 -5.45 -7.78
N THR A 195 16.78 -6.48 -6.95
CA THR A 195 16.20 -7.77 -7.37
C THR A 195 14.73 -7.61 -7.72
N LEU A 196 13.97 -6.87 -6.92
CA LEU A 196 12.55 -6.60 -7.20
C LEU A 196 12.39 -5.78 -8.49
N SER A 197 13.15 -4.69 -8.65
CA SER A 197 13.07 -3.84 -9.85
C SER A 197 13.38 -4.63 -11.13
N ARG A 198 14.40 -5.51 -11.08
CA ARG A 198 14.69 -6.42 -12.19
C ARG A 198 13.55 -7.40 -12.47
N ALA A 199 12.94 -7.98 -11.43
CA ALA A 199 11.80 -8.88 -11.58
C ALA A 199 10.61 -8.18 -12.25
N VAL A 200 10.30 -6.95 -11.83
CA VAL A 200 9.26 -6.11 -12.44
C VAL A 200 9.55 -5.87 -13.92
N GLN A 201 10.77 -5.45 -14.27
CA GLN A 201 11.15 -5.21 -15.66
C GLN A 201 11.06 -6.48 -16.53
N GLU A 202 11.39 -7.65 -15.98
CA GLU A 202 11.31 -8.93 -16.70
C GLU A 202 9.86 -9.35 -16.97
N VAL A 203 8.98 -9.25 -15.97
CA VAL A 203 7.61 -9.79 -16.00
C VAL A 203 6.61 -8.81 -16.63
N GLN A 204 6.84 -7.50 -16.51
CA GLN A 204 5.91 -6.47 -16.96
C GLN A 204 5.51 -6.58 -18.46
N PRO A 205 6.42 -6.88 -19.40
CA PRO A 205 6.06 -7.10 -20.80
C PRO A 205 5.20 -8.35 -21.02
N LEU A 206 5.40 -9.40 -20.22
CA LEU A 206 4.64 -10.65 -20.32
C LEU A 206 3.19 -10.43 -19.87
N LEU A 207 3.00 -9.71 -18.77
CA LEU A 207 1.67 -9.30 -18.30
C LEU A 207 0.95 -8.41 -19.33
N ALA A 208 1.67 -7.51 -20.00
CA ALA A 208 1.09 -6.66 -21.03
C ALA A 208 0.60 -7.46 -22.25
N LYS A 209 1.35 -8.49 -22.66
CA LYS A 209 0.97 -9.39 -23.76
C LYS A 209 -0.20 -10.30 -23.42
N HIS A 210 -0.31 -10.71 -22.16
CA HIS A 210 -1.41 -11.53 -21.66
C HIS A 210 -2.75 -10.75 -21.59
N GLY A 211 -2.70 -9.41 -21.65
CA GLY A 211 -3.89 -8.57 -21.72
C GLY A 211 -4.57 -8.34 -20.37
N GLN A 212 -3.93 -8.71 -19.26
CA GLN A 212 -4.55 -8.61 -17.94
C GLN A 212 -4.37 -7.20 -17.34
N ALA A 213 -5.44 -6.41 -17.34
CA ALA A 213 -5.49 -5.10 -16.72
C ALA A 213 -5.64 -5.23 -15.19
N ILE A 214 -4.51 -5.28 -14.49
CA ILE A 214 -4.49 -5.28 -13.02
C ILE A 214 -4.87 -3.86 -12.53
N ARG A 215 -6.08 -3.72 -12.00
CA ARG A 215 -6.57 -2.44 -11.46
C ARG A 215 -5.73 -2.01 -10.26
N PRO A 216 -5.31 -0.74 -10.13
CA PRO A 216 -4.67 -0.26 -8.92
C PRO A 216 -5.53 -0.52 -7.69
N SER A 217 -4.90 -0.88 -6.57
CA SER A 217 -5.56 -0.96 -5.28
C SER A 217 -5.79 0.44 -4.70
N THR A 218 -6.83 0.56 -3.88
CA THR A 218 -7.03 1.74 -3.02
C THR A 218 -6.24 1.66 -1.71
N ALA A 219 -5.73 0.47 -1.36
CA ALA A 219 -4.88 0.26 -0.21
C ALA A 219 -3.42 0.58 -0.58
N ARG A 220 -2.75 1.38 0.26
CA ARG A 220 -1.32 1.64 0.18
C ARG A 220 -0.69 1.41 1.54
N PHE A 221 0.43 0.70 1.53
CA PHE A 221 1.19 0.28 2.69
C PHE A 221 2.56 0.93 2.63
N ARG A 222 3.12 1.21 3.81
CA ARG A 222 4.48 1.75 3.94
C ARG A 222 5.41 0.76 4.62
N THR A 223 4.88 -0.04 5.54
CA THR A 223 5.65 -1.06 6.27
C THR A 223 5.10 -2.49 6.02
N PRO A 224 5.94 -3.54 6.17
CA PRO A 224 5.47 -4.92 6.14
C PRO A 224 4.44 -5.25 7.22
N ALA A 225 4.56 -4.58 8.38
CA ALA A 225 3.63 -4.74 9.49
C ALA A 225 2.24 -4.19 9.13
N ASP A 226 2.15 -3.10 8.36
CA ASP A 226 0.87 -2.57 7.86
C ASP A 226 0.14 -3.61 6.99
N VAL A 227 0.90 -4.35 6.17
CA VAL A 227 0.34 -5.42 5.32
C VAL A 227 -0.15 -6.58 6.17
N ALA A 228 0.62 -6.99 7.18
CA ALA A 228 0.22 -8.05 8.11
C ALA A 228 -1.03 -7.64 8.91
N ALA A 229 -1.09 -6.42 9.42
CA ALA A 229 -2.24 -5.88 10.14
C ALA A 229 -3.47 -5.77 9.23
N PHE A 230 -3.28 -5.39 7.97
CA PHE A 230 -4.36 -5.32 6.98
C PHE A 230 -4.98 -6.70 6.69
N LEU A 231 -4.14 -7.73 6.58
CA LEU A 231 -4.57 -9.12 6.37
C LEU A 231 -5.18 -9.74 7.63
N ALA A 232 -4.68 -9.37 8.82
CA ALA A 232 -5.16 -9.87 10.11
C ALA A 232 -6.46 -9.19 10.56
N ALA A 233 -6.74 -7.98 10.08
CA ALA A 233 -8.06 -7.38 10.21
C ALA A 233 -9.02 -8.24 9.38
N GLU A 234 -9.87 -9.03 10.05
CA GLU A 234 -10.99 -9.75 9.43
C GLU A 234 -11.68 -8.84 8.40
N PRO A 235 -12.16 -9.37 7.25
CA PRO A 235 -13.08 -8.64 6.40
C PRO A 235 -14.33 -8.38 7.22
N GLY A 236 -14.31 -7.25 7.93
CA GLY A 236 -15.43 -6.75 8.70
C GLY A 236 -16.58 -6.71 7.74
N ARG A 237 -17.52 -7.63 7.96
CA ARG A 237 -18.90 -7.65 7.46
C ARG A 237 -19.24 -6.24 6.97
N PRO A 238 -19.61 -6.03 5.69
CA PRO A 238 -20.24 -4.78 5.34
C PRO A 238 -21.40 -4.65 6.33
N GLU A 239 -21.39 -3.63 7.20
CA GLU A 239 -22.59 -3.25 7.90
C GLU A 239 -23.59 -2.85 6.81
N SER A 240 -24.29 -3.85 6.27
CA SER A 240 -25.62 -3.71 5.73
C SER A 240 -26.45 -3.23 6.90
N LYS A 241 -26.46 -1.92 7.15
CA LYS A 241 -27.58 -1.34 7.88
C LYS A 241 -28.82 -1.63 7.03
N PRO A 242 -29.84 -2.29 7.60
CA PRO A 242 -31.02 -2.66 6.84
C PRO A 242 -31.70 -1.39 6.32
N ALA A 243 -32.25 -1.50 5.12
CA ALA A 243 -33.06 -0.46 4.53
C ALA A 243 -34.29 -0.19 5.41
N CYS A 244 -34.39 1.03 5.93
CA CYS A 244 -35.62 1.74 6.30
C CYS A 244 -35.35 3.26 6.31
#